data_AF-A0A7S2CIG1-F1
#
_entry.id   AF-A0A7S2CIG1-F1
#
_cell.length_a   1.000
_cell.length_b   1.000
_cell.length_c   1.000
_cell.angle_alpha   90.00
_cell.angle_beta   90.00
_cell.angle_gamma   90.00
#
_symmetry.space_group_name_H-M   'P 1'
#
loop_
_entity.id
_entity.type
_entity.pdbx_description
1 polymer ?
#
loop_
_entity_poly.entity_id
_entity_poly.type
_entity_poly.pdbx_seq_one_letter_code
_entity_poly.pdbx_strand_id
1 'polypeptide(L)'
;TRFNERWYALRDLKQQIAESVTVSNKRINAITDCLNDGVARPWSPVLAASEWSSERQLHTPEELAAFCREVETKGTDAAVPPPLSLVPPLERGGSVEQQTNSAVDAINSIFSVPGGLGPQFPPHLSCLPAVLHLTTAHDADDMKAQAKGEDRPMSELEKRNSRFRDELLRMDREALLTKTREHVQAFDEALEELMGERMTLAVELKHSEIRVLTVFQELVG
;
A
#
# COMPACT_ATOMS: atom_id res chain seq x y z
N THR A 1 15.85 -14.91 -5.80
CA THR A 1 16.63 -13.91 -6.56
C THR A 1 16.33 -12.56 -5.95
N ARG A 2 17.36 -11.77 -5.63
CA ARG A 2 17.26 -10.46 -4.94
C ARG A 2 16.24 -9.50 -5.57
N PHE A 3 16.10 -9.52 -6.90
CA PHE A 3 15.12 -8.71 -7.64
C PHE A 3 13.66 -9.04 -7.26
N ASN A 4 13.32 -10.33 -7.16
CA ASN A 4 11.96 -10.74 -6.82
C ASN A 4 11.59 -10.33 -5.39
N GLU A 5 12.52 -10.44 -4.45
CA GLU A 5 12.32 -9.98 -3.07
C GLU A 5 12.07 -8.47 -3.02
N ARG A 6 12.87 -7.67 -3.76
CA ARG A 6 12.67 -6.21 -3.88
C ARG A 6 11.34 -5.86 -4.54
N TRP A 7 10.93 -6.59 -5.58
CA TRP A 7 9.65 -6.42 -6.24
C TRP A 7 8.47 -6.65 -5.28
N TYR A 8 8.50 -7.74 -4.51
CA TYR A 8 7.45 -8.02 -3.52
C TYR A 8 7.44 -6.96 -2.41
N ALA A 9 8.60 -6.56 -1.90
CA ALA A 9 8.70 -5.49 -0.91
C ALA A 9 8.11 -4.17 -1.41
N LEU A 10 8.33 -3.81 -2.68
CA LEU A 10 7.74 -2.61 -3.28
C LEU A 10 6.23 -2.73 -3.43
N ARG A 11 5.72 -3.91 -3.81
CA ARG A 11 4.27 -4.16 -3.85
C ARG A 11 3.62 -3.99 -2.48
N ASP A 12 4.25 -4.50 -1.43
CA ASP A 12 3.75 -4.39 -0.06
C ASP A 12 3.84 -2.93 0.42
N LEU A 13 4.92 -2.22 0.07
CA LEU A 13 5.06 -0.78 0.34
C LEU A 13 3.95 0.04 -0.35
N LYS A 14 3.60 -0.27 -1.61
CA LYS A 14 2.47 0.37 -2.31
C LYS A 14 1.17 0.22 -1.53
N GLN A 15 0.90 -0.98 -1.02
CA GLN A 15 -0.30 -1.24 -0.22
C GLN A 15 -0.29 -0.40 1.07
N GLN A 16 0.82 -0.40 1.80
CA GLN A 16 0.96 0.40 3.02
C GLN A 16 0.77 1.90 2.78
N ILE A 17 1.33 2.42 1.68
CA ILE A 17 1.15 3.82 1.28
C ILE A 17 -0.32 4.09 1.02
N ALA A 18 -0.99 3.24 0.24
CA ALA A 18 -2.40 3.45 -0.07
C ALA A 18 -3.29 3.42 1.18
N GLU A 19 -3.07 2.47 2.10
CA GLU A 19 -3.75 2.43 3.39
C GLU A 19 -3.49 3.73 4.19
N SER A 20 -2.23 4.15 4.28
CA SER A 20 -1.84 5.41 4.96
C SER A 20 -2.52 6.65 4.34
N VAL A 21 -2.59 6.74 3.01
CA VAL A 21 -3.28 7.83 2.31
C VAL A 21 -4.78 7.80 2.59
N THR A 22 -5.42 6.64 2.59
CA THR A 22 -6.86 6.56 2.90
C THR A 22 -7.17 7.02 4.33
N VAL A 23 -6.32 6.69 5.30
CA VAL A 23 -6.45 7.15 6.69
C VAL A 23 -6.21 8.67 6.77
N SER A 24 -5.16 9.17 6.13
CA SER A 24 -4.82 10.60 6.09
C SER A 24 -5.94 11.41 5.45
N ASN A 25 -6.54 10.93 4.36
CA ASN A 25 -7.67 11.55 3.68
C ASN A 25 -8.91 11.65 4.57
N LYS A 26 -9.19 10.63 5.40
CA LYS A 26 -10.30 10.71 6.37
C LYS A 26 -10.08 11.85 7.36
N ARG A 27 -8.86 12.01 7.87
CA ARG A 27 -8.51 13.12 8.78
C ARG A 27 -8.58 14.47 8.08
N ILE A 28 -8.04 14.58 6.86
CA ILE A 28 -8.11 15.81 6.06
C ILE A 28 -9.56 16.20 5.79
N ASN A 29 -10.42 15.25 5.43
CA ASN A 29 -11.84 15.51 5.22
C ASN A 29 -12.52 16.01 6.51
N ALA A 30 -12.23 15.40 7.66
CA ALA A 30 -12.76 15.86 8.94
C ALA A 30 -12.29 17.30 9.27
N ILE A 31 -11.04 17.64 8.95
CA ILE A 31 -10.52 19.00 9.11
C ILE A 31 -11.23 19.98 8.16
N THR A 32 -11.39 19.62 6.89
CA THR A 32 -12.08 20.45 5.88
C THR A 32 -13.53 20.68 6.27
N ASP A 33 -14.22 19.64 6.77
CA ASP A 33 -15.60 19.77 7.26
C ASP A 33 -15.66 20.66 8.52
N CYS A 34 -14.64 20.65 9.40
CA CYS A 34 -14.54 21.56 10.55
C CYS A 34 -14.28 23.02 10.15
N LEU A 35 -13.35 23.24 9.20
CA LEU A 35 -12.94 24.58 8.77
C LEU A 35 -13.94 25.22 7.80
N ASN A 36 -14.75 24.41 7.11
CA ASN A 36 -15.69 24.81 6.07
C ASN A 36 -15.07 25.80 5.05
N ASP A 37 -13.80 25.56 4.69
CA ASP A 37 -12.97 26.50 3.91
C ASP A 37 -13.08 26.31 2.39
N GLY A 38 -13.98 25.42 1.93
CA GLY A 38 -14.27 25.18 0.52
C GLY A 38 -13.16 24.49 -0.26
N VAL A 39 -12.13 23.97 0.43
CA VAL A 39 -11.02 23.25 -0.21
C VAL A 39 -11.51 21.92 -0.78
N ALA A 40 -11.08 21.60 -2.00
CA ALA A 40 -11.43 20.35 -2.67
C ALA A 40 -10.95 19.13 -1.86
N ARG A 41 -11.74 18.05 -1.90
CA ARG A 41 -11.37 16.80 -1.24
C ARG A 41 -10.12 16.20 -1.90
N PRO A 42 -9.19 15.61 -1.11
CA PRO A 42 -7.99 15.01 -1.65
C PRO A 42 -8.29 13.77 -2.48
N TRP A 43 -7.42 13.50 -3.46
CA TRP A 43 -7.45 12.28 -4.26
C TRP A 43 -7.32 11.04 -3.36
N SER A 44 -7.99 9.95 -3.72
CA SER A 44 -7.94 8.67 -2.99
C SER A 44 -7.41 7.53 -3.87
N PRO A 45 -6.51 6.69 -3.34
CA PRO A 45 -5.96 5.56 -4.07
C PRO A 45 -7.02 4.49 -4.33
N VAL A 46 -6.96 3.88 -5.50
CA VAL A 46 -7.77 2.72 -5.88
C VAL A 46 -6.85 1.51 -5.94
N LEU A 47 -7.12 0.51 -5.11
CA LEU A 47 -6.40 -0.76 -5.09
C LEU A 47 -7.26 -1.81 -5.80
N ALA A 48 -6.85 -2.22 -6.99
CA ALA A 48 -7.52 -3.32 -7.68
C ALA A 48 -7.12 -4.65 -7.04
N ALA A 49 -8.10 -5.48 -6.66
CA ALA A 49 -7.84 -6.78 -6.02
C ALA A 49 -6.93 -7.70 -6.87
N SER A 50 -6.90 -7.50 -8.19
CA SER A 50 -6.05 -8.22 -9.14
C SER A 50 -4.55 -7.90 -9.01
N GLU A 51 -4.15 -6.75 -8.45
CA GLU A 51 -2.74 -6.38 -8.30
C GLU A 51 -2.03 -7.15 -7.15
N TRP A 52 -2.80 -7.71 -6.21
CA TRP A 52 -2.31 -8.48 -5.08
C TRP A 52 -2.82 -9.92 -5.12
N SER A 53 -2.57 -10.64 -6.22
CA SER A 53 -2.71 -12.09 -6.17
C SER A 53 -1.74 -12.64 -5.14
N SER A 54 -2.30 -13.17 -4.05
CA SER A 54 -1.58 -13.83 -2.95
C SER A 54 -0.83 -15.07 -3.43
N GLU A 55 -1.15 -15.57 -4.63
CA GLU A 55 -0.64 -16.81 -5.19
C GLU A 55 -0.39 -16.62 -6.69
N ARG A 56 0.68 -17.22 -7.23
CA ARG A 56 0.88 -17.32 -8.69
C ARG A 56 -0.23 -18.23 -9.23
N GLN A 57 -1.36 -17.62 -9.56
CA GLN A 57 -2.55 -18.29 -10.06
C GLN A 57 -2.25 -18.83 -11.46
N LEU A 58 -2.21 -20.15 -11.57
CA LEU A 58 -2.24 -20.82 -12.86
C LEU A 58 -3.71 -20.95 -13.24
N HIS A 59 -4.22 -20.03 -14.06
CA HIS A 59 -5.53 -20.22 -14.66
C HIS A 59 -5.51 -21.45 -15.55
N THR A 60 -6.54 -22.27 -15.45
CA THR A 60 -6.72 -23.35 -16.42
C THR A 60 -7.00 -22.73 -17.80
N PRO A 61 -6.60 -23.41 -18.90
CA PRO A 61 -6.88 -22.91 -20.25
C PRO A 61 -8.38 -22.71 -20.51
N GLU A 62 -9.25 -23.44 -19.80
CA GLU A 62 -10.71 -23.34 -19.88
C GLU A 62 -11.23 -22.05 -19.24
N GLU A 63 -10.68 -21.66 -18.09
CA GLU A 63 -11.01 -20.40 -17.40
C GLU A 63 -10.58 -19.18 -18.20
N LEU A 64 -9.38 -19.24 -18.82
CA LEU A 64 -8.91 -18.18 -19.73
C LEU A 64 -9.82 -18.04 -20.95
N ALA A 65 -10.24 -19.16 -21.54
CA ALA A 65 -11.16 -19.15 -22.68
C ALA A 65 -12.55 -18.65 -22.31
N ALA A 66 -13.02 -18.86 -21.07
CA ALA A 66 -14.26 -18.29 -20.57
C ALA A 66 -14.15 -16.77 -20.38
N PHE A 67 -13.05 -16.30 -19.78
CA PHE A 67 -12.79 -14.88 -19.57
C PHE A 67 -12.65 -14.12 -20.89
N CYS A 68 -11.90 -14.64 -21.87
CA CYS A 68 -11.76 -13.99 -23.18
C CYS A 68 -13.13 -13.78 -23.86
N ARG A 69 -14.02 -14.78 -23.79
CA ARG A 69 -15.39 -14.67 -24.32
C ARG A 69 -16.22 -13.62 -23.57
N GLU A 70 -15.97 -13.45 -22.28
CA GLU A 70 -16.68 -12.47 -21.47
C GLU A 70 -16.18 -11.03 -21.72
N VAL A 71 -14.87 -10.85 -21.89
CA VAL A 71 -14.27 -9.56 -22.29
C VAL A 71 -14.76 -9.13 -23.67
N GLU A 72 -14.84 -10.06 -24.63
CA GLU A 72 -15.36 -9.78 -25.97
C GLU A 72 -16.84 -9.36 -25.96
N THR A 73 -17.62 -9.81 -24.98
CA THR A 73 -19.06 -9.52 -24.92
C THR A 73 -19.43 -8.34 -24.02
N LYS A 74 -18.69 -8.10 -22.93
CA LYS A 74 -19.03 -7.08 -21.91
C LYS A 74 -18.02 -5.94 -21.80
N GLY A 75 -16.85 -6.06 -22.42
CA GLY A 75 -15.75 -5.12 -22.26
C GLY A 75 -14.94 -5.34 -20.97
N THR A 76 -13.73 -4.82 -20.92
CA THR A 76 -12.75 -5.03 -19.83
C THR A 76 -13.23 -4.55 -18.47
N ASP A 77 -14.08 -3.53 -18.43
CA ASP A 77 -14.51 -2.89 -17.17
C ASP A 77 -15.64 -3.66 -16.46
N ALA A 78 -16.33 -4.57 -17.18
CA ALA A 78 -17.48 -5.33 -16.67
C ALA A 78 -17.25 -6.85 -16.71
N ALA A 79 -16.11 -7.32 -17.19
CA ALA A 79 -15.76 -8.74 -17.20
C ALA A 79 -15.41 -9.21 -15.79
N VAL A 80 -16.01 -10.33 -15.37
CA VAL A 80 -15.71 -10.95 -14.08
C VAL A 80 -14.37 -11.68 -14.21
N PRO A 81 -13.40 -11.43 -13.33
CA PRO A 81 -12.12 -12.12 -13.40
C PRO A 81 -12.35 -13.64 -13.19
N PRO A 82 -11.60 -14.49 -13.91
CA PRO A 82 -11.76 -15.93 -13.82
C PRO A 82 -11.60 -16.41 -12.36
N PRO A 83 -12.39 -17.41 -11.93
CA PRO A 83 -12.35 -17.91 -10.57
C PRO A 83 -10.96 -18.44 -10.21
N LEU A 84 -10.64 -18.34 -8.92
CA LEU A 84 -9.35 -18.73 -8.37
C LEU A 84 -9.23 -20.26 -8.32
N SER A 85 -8.67 -20.87 -9.36
CA SER A 85 -8.30 -22.30 -9.32
C SER A 85 -6.83 -22.45 -8.95
N LEU A 86 -6.59 -22.99 -7.76
CA LEU A 86 -5.32 -23.62 -7.41
C LEU A 86 -5.24 -24.93 -8.22
N VAL A 87 -4.42 -24.96 -9.27
CA VAL A 87 -4.07 -26.23 -9.91
C VAL A 87 -3.48 -27.13 -8.81
N PRO A 88 -4.04 -28.34 -8.56
CA PRO A 88 -3.47 -29.25 -7.58
C PRO A 88 -2.00 -29.47 -7.92
N PRO A 89 -1.10 -29.50 -6.91
CA PRO A 89 0.29 -29.86 -7.16
C PRO A 89 0.33 -31.19 -7.91
N LEU A 90 1.03 -31.25 -9.04
CA LEU A 90 1.35 -32.51 -9.68
C LEU A 90 2.05 -33.38 -8.62
N GLU A 91 1.34 -34.40 -8.13
CA GLU A 91 1.83 -35.22 -7.03
C GLU A 91 3.17 -35.84 -7.40
N ARG A 92 4.22 -35.36 -6.76
CA ARG A 92 5.43 -36.14 -6.49
C ARG A 92 5.53 -36.18 -4.98
N GLY A 93 5.20 -37.36 -4.43
CA GLY A 93 4.75 -37.57 -3.07
C GLY A 93 5.64 -36.98 -1.96
N GLY A 94 4.98 -36.59 -0.87
CA GLY A 94 5.62 -36.10 0.34
C GLY A 94 4.64 -35.28 1.18
N SER A 95 3.86 -35.98 2.00
CA SER A 95 2.98 -35.45 3.04
C SER A 95 3.68 -34.45 3.96
N VAL A 96 3.11 -33.25 4.16
CA VAL A 96 3.29 -32.47 5.40
C VAL A 96 1.96 -31.83 5.79
N GLU A 97 1.63 -32.03 7.05
CA GLU A 97 0.39 -31.75 7.75
C GLU A 97 0.00 -30.27 7.79
N GLN A 98 -1.30 -30.05 7.73
CA GLN A 98 -1.97 -28.81 8.10
C GLN A 98 -1.72 -28.50 9.58
N GLN A 99 -1.17 -27.32 9.86
CA GLN A 99 -1.45 -26.62 11.12
C GLN A 99 -2.09 -25.27 10.82
N THR A 100 -3.42 -25.26 10.89
CA THR A 100 -4.22 -24.08 11.14
C THR A 100 -3.98 -23.66 12.59
N ASN A 101 -3.40 -22.49 12.84
CA ASN A 101 -3.51 -21.83 14.14
C ASN A 101 -3.49 -20.29 13.99
N SER A 102 -4.70 -19.73 14.10
CA SER A 102 -5.08 -18.49 14.79
C SER A 102 -4.07 -17.34 14.83
N ALA A 103 -4.21 -16.40 13.88
CA ALA A 103 -3.47 -15.14 13.82
C ALA A 103 -4.14 -14.02 14.64
N VAL A 104 -4.43 -14.25 15.93
CA VAL A 104 -5.00 -13.20 16.80
C VAL A 104 -4.15 -12.89 18.06
N ASP A 105 -3.18 -13.73 18.43
CA ASP A 105 -2.35 -13.49 19.64
C ASP A 105 -0.89 -13.08 19.37
N ALA A 106 -0.48 -12.87 18.11
CA ALA A 106 0.91 -12.52 17.76
C ALA A 106 1.23 -11.01 17.74
N ILE A 107 0.33 -10.14 18.22
CA ILE A 107 0.51 -8.69 18.14
C ILE A 107 1.39 -8.14 19.30
N ASN A 108 1.55 -8.87 20.41
CA ASN A 108 2.24 -8.35 21.60
C ASN A 108 3.66 -8.90 21.85
N SER A 109 4.27 -9.66 20.93
CA SER A 109 5.57 -10.31 21.19
C SER A 109 6.65 -10.09 20.12
N ILE A 110 6.68 -8.91 19.48
CA ILE A 110 7.78 -8.50 18.57
C ILE A 110 8.56 -7.29 19.15
N PHE A 111 8.75 -7.27 20.47
CA PHE A 111 9.78 -6.43 21.11
C PHE A 111 10.60 -7.28 22.08
N SER A 112 11.44 -8.15 21.50
CA SER A 112 12.64 -8.65 22.15
C SER A 112 13.64 -9.04 21.07
N VAL A 113 14.67 -8.21 20.93
CA VAL A 113 15.90 -8.51 20.18
C VAL A 113 16.85 -9.24 21.14
N PRO A 114 17.51 -10.33 20.71
CA PRO A 114 18.94 -10.16 20.39
C PRO A 114 19.43 -10.98 19.19
N GLY A 115 20.12 -10.28 18.28
CA GLY A 115 21.26 -10.81 17.52
C GLY A 115 20.97 -11.46 16.16
N GLY A 116 21.54 -10.89 15.09
CA GLY A 116 21.68 -11.57 13.80
C GLY A 116 21.79 -10.63 12.61
N LEU A 117 22.97 -10.55 12.02
CA LEU A 117 23.36 -9.68 10.90
C LEU A 117 22.46 -9.86 9.65
N GLY A 118 21.86 -8.76 9.18
CA GLY A 118 21.08 -8.66 7.94
C GLY A 118 21.12 -7.24 7.37
N PRO A 119 20.89 -7.05 6.05
CA PRO A 119 21.38 -5.89 5.29
C PRO A 119 20.74 -4.57 5.74
N GLN A 120 21.60 -3.59 5.98
CA GLN A 120 21.23 -2.25 6.45
C GLN A 120 20.35 -1.54 5.42
N PHE A 121 19.07 -1.41 5.74
CA PHE A 121 18.27 -0.30 5.22
C PHE A 121 18.85 1.01 5.74
N PRO A 122 18.84 2.09 4.94
CA PRO A 122 19.40 3.35 5.37
C PRO A 122 18.60 3.91 6.57
N PRO A 123 19.28 4.42 7.61
CA PRO A 123 18.70 4.74 8.93
C PRO A 123 17.74 5.96 8.95
N HIS A 124 17.27 6.44 7.80
CA HIS A 124 16.33 7.57 7.72
C HIS A 124 14.86 7.15 7.58
N LEU A 125 14.56 5.85 7.43
CA LEU A 125 13.19 5.34 7.43
C LEU A 125 12.70 4.88 8.81
N SER A 126 13.57 4.92 9.83
CA SER A 126 13.23 4.70 11.23
C SER A 126 12.78 5.99 11.93
N CYS A 127 11.81 6.68 11.36
CA CYS A 127 11.05 7.71 12.07
C CYS A 127 9.58 7.26 12.16
N LEU A 128 9.37 6.17 12.90
CA LEU A 128 8.10 5.91 13.58
C LEU A 128 8.24 6.34 15.05
N PRO A 129 8.12 7.64 15.39
CA PRO A 129 7.64 8.03 16.68
C PRO A 129 6.12 7.96 16.64
N ALA A 130 5.59 7.10 17.52
CA ALA A 130 4.21 7.10 17.93
C ALA A 130 3.74 8.53 18.25
N VAL A 131 2.79 9.04 17.46
CA VAL A 131 1.69 9.83 18.03
C VAL A 131 0.48 8.91 18.10
N LEU A 132 0.68 7.78 18.77
CA LEU A 132 -0.39 6.92 19.28
C LEU A 132 -0.92 7.52 20.60
N HIS A 133 -1.12 8.84 20.67
CA HIS A 133 -1.57 9.55 21.88
C HIS A 133 -2.44 10.79 21.58
N LEU A 134 -3.21 10.76 20.49
CA LEU A 134 -4.38 11.64 20.30
C LEU A 134 -5.59 10.92 19.70
N THR A 135 -5.66 9.59 19.81
CA THR A 135 -6.91 8.85 19.57
C THR A 135 -7.72 8.76 20.86
N THR A 136 -8.13 9.90 21.42
CA THR A 136 -9.41 9.92 22.13
C THR A 136 -10.50 9.89 21.07
N ALA A 137 -10.82 8.68 20.62
CA ALA A 137 -11.96 8.37 19.77
C ALA A 137 -13.29 8.51 20.56
N HIS A 138 -13.45 9.60 21.30
CA HIS A 138 -14.65 9.91 22.07
C HIS A 138 -15.34 11.22 21.69
N ASP A 139 -14.77 12.06 20.83
CA ASP A 139 -15.28 13.44 20.67
C ASP A 139 -15.97 13.73 19.32
N ALA A 140 -16.28 12.72 18.50
CA ALA A 140 -17.03 12.94 17.25
C ALA A 140 -18.54 13.14 17.49
N ASP A 141 -19.11 12.53 18.54
CA ASP A 141 -20.53 12.68 18.88
C ASP A 141 -20.81 13.88 19.81
N ASP A 142 -19.82 14.35 20.56
CA ASP A 142 -19.99 15.51 21.46
C ASP A 142 -19.89 16.87 20.75
N MET A 143 -19.32 16.94 19.54
CA MET A 143 -19.22 18.20 18.78
C MET A 143 -20.53 18.61 18.08
N LYS A 144 -21.57 17.76 18.08
CA LYS A 144 -22.84 18.03 17.37
C LYS A 144 -23.99 18.47 18.28
N ALA A 145 -23.80 18.48 19.61
CA ALA A 145 -24.87 18.72 20.58
C ALA A 145 -25.05 20.19 21.02
N GLN A 146 -24.34 21.16 20.43
CA GLN A 146 -24.34 22.55 20.91
C GLN A 146 -24.86 23.59 19.90
N ALA A 147 -25.83 23.21 19.06
CA ALA A 147 -26.50 24.11 18.10
C ALA A 147 -27.93 24.52 18.54
N LYS A 148 -28.16 24.64 19.85
CA LYS A 148 -29.38 25.23 20.43
C LYS A 148 -29.04 25.98 21.72
N GLY A 149 -28.23 27.02 21.59
CA GLY A 149 -27.89 27.92 22.68
C GLY A 149 -27.81 29.34 22.13
N GLU A 150 -28.56 30.23 22.77
CA GLU A 150 -28.75 31.66 22.55
C GLU A 150 -27.57 32.43 21.90
N ASP A 151 -27.90 33.41 21.05
CA ASP A 151 -27.02 34.40 20.42
C ASP A 151 -26.27 35.28 21.45
N ARG A 152 -25.39 34.67 22.23
CA ARG A 152 -24.46 35.38 23.10
C ARG A 152 -23.25 35.79 22.24
N PRO A 153 -22.88 37.09 22.19
CA PRO A 153 -21.70 37.51 21.44
C PRO A 153 -20.46 36.82 22.05
N MET A 154 -19.76 36.04 21.23
CA MET A 154 -18.53 35.34 21.62
C MET A 154 -17.53 36.29 22.27
N SER A 155 -16.92 35.84 23.36
CA SER A 155 -15.88 36.60 24.07
C SER A 155 -14.65 36.81 23.19
N GLU A 156 -13.90 37.90 23.37
CA GLU A 156 -12.63 38.12 22.66
C GLU A 156 -11.63 36.97 22.87
N LEU A 157 -11.63 36.38 24.07
CA LEU A 157 -10.82 35.21 24.37
C LEU A 157 -11.27 33.98 23.55
N GLU A 158 -12.57 33.81 23.38
CA GLU A 158 -13.17 32.70 22.64
C GLU A 158 -12.90 32.82 21.14
N LYS A 159 -13.01 34.03 20.58
CA LYS A 159 -12.60 34.32 19.20
C LYS A 159 -11.11 34.04 18.99
N ARG A 160 -10.26 34.41 19.94
CA ARG A 160 -8.82 34.16 19.88
C ARG A 160 -8.52 32.66 19.93
N ASN A 161 -9.17 31.92 20.82
CA ASN A 161 -9.03 30.46 20.90
C ASN A 161 -9.53 29.76 19.63
N SER A 162 -10.64 30.21 19.05
CA SER A 162 -11.15 29.68 17.77
C SER A 162 -10.10 29.85 16.67
N ARG A 163 -9.51 31.05 16.53
CA ARG A 163 -8.47 31.31 15.51
C ARG A 163 -7.24 30.42 15.67
N PHE A 164 -6.78 30.20 16.91
CA PHE A 164 -5.66 29.30 17.16
C PHE A 164 -5.99 27.85 16.80
N ARG A 165 -7.21 27.40 17.13
CA ARG A 165 -7.68 26.06 16.75
C ARG A 165 -7.74 25.91 15.24
N ASP A 166 -8.28 26.89 14.53
CA ASP A 166 -8.38 26.85 13.07
C ASP A 166 -7.00 26.80 12.42
N GLU A 167 -6.05 27.58 12.94
CA GLU A 167 -4.67 27.57 12.43
C GLU A 167 -3.97 26.23 12.69
N LEU A 168 -4.15 25.66 13.88
CA LEU A 168 -3.62 24.34 14.20
C LEU A 168 -4.17 23.26 13.27
N LEU A 169 -5.47 23.31 12.95
CA LEU A 169 -6.11 22.40 12.00
C LEU A 169 -5.56 22.57 10.59
N ARG A 170 -5.27 23.80 10.15
CA ARG A 170 -4.62 24.06 8.85
C ARG A 170 -3.22 23.47 8.80
N MET A 171 -2.42 23.66 9.86
CA MET A 171 -1.08 23.08 9.95
C MET A 171 -1.12 21.54 9.94
N ASP A 172 -2.05 20.93 10.68
CA ASP A 172 -2.25 19.46 10.68
C ASP A 172 -2.56 18.94 9.27
N ARG A 173 -3.48 19.62 8.56
CA ARG A 173 -3.79 19.29 7.17
C ARG A 173 -2.57 19.38 6.25
N GLU A 174 -1.79 20.45 6.36
CA GLU A 174 -0.60 20.65 5.52
C GLU A 174 0.49 19.60 5.81
N ALA A 175 0.66 19.23 7.09
CA ALA A 175 1.57 18.17 7.49
C ALA A 175 1.16 16.82 6.89
N LEU A 176 -0.12 16.47 6.93
CA LEU A 176 -0.64 15.21 6.34
C LEU A 176 -0.46 15.16 4.81
N LEU A 177 -0.70 16.28 4.13
CA LEU A 177 -0.49 16.38 2.68
C LEU A 177 0.99 16.26 2.31
N THR A 178 1.87 16.91 3.08
CA THR A 178 3.32 16.85 2.85
C THR A 178 3.85 15.44 3.07
N LYS A 179 3.46 14.79 4.16
CA LYS A 179 3.80 13.39 4.43
C LYS A 179 3.34 12.45 3.31
N THR A 180 2.12 12.64 2.82
CA THR A 180 1.59 11.83 1.71
C THR A 180 2.43 12.01 0.44
N ARG A 181 2.82 13.25 0.14
CA ARG A 181 3.68 13.57 -1.01
C ARG A 181 5.05 12.90 -0.90
N GLU A 182 5.68 12.97 0.27
CA GLU A 182 6.98 12.35 0.52
C GLU A 182 6.93 10.82 0.35
N HIS A 183 5.87 10.17 0.83
CA HIS A 183 5.70 8.72 0.66
C HIS A 183 5.52 8.32 -0.81
N VAL A 184 4.75 9.08 -1.58
CA VAL A 184 4.58 8.82 -3.01
C VAL A 184 5.90 9.03 -3.76
N GLN A 185 6.61 10.11 -3.47
CA GLN A 185 7.91 10.38 -4.10
C GLN A 185 8.93 9.28 -3.80
N ALA A 186 9.05 8.86 -2.54
CA ALA A 186 9.98 7.79 -2.16
C ALA A 186 9.64 6.45 -2.85
N PHE A 187 8.34 6.19 -3.08
CA PHE A 187 7.90 5.03 -3.84
C PHE A 187 8.30 5.10 -5.31
N ASP A 188 8.11 6.26 -5.95
CA ASP A 188 8.48 6.47 -7.35
C ASP A 188 9.99 6.30 -7.56
N GLU A 189 10.82 6.86 -6.66
CA GLU A 189 12.28 6.69 -6.69
C GLU A 189 12.69 5.21 -6.59
N ALA A 190 12.05 4.46 -5.68
CA ALA A 190 12.33 3.03 -5.52
C ALA A 190 11.85 2.20 -6.73
N LEU A 191 10.76 2.62 -7.39
CA LEU A 191 10.26 2.00 -8.61
C LEU A 191 11.25 2.21 -9.78
N GLU A 192 11.81 3.41 -9.91
CA GLU A 192 12.82 3.73 -10.92
C GLU A 192 14.10 2.88 -10.73
N GLU A 193 14.57 2.72 -9.48
CA GLU A 193 15.72 1.85 -9.17
C GLU A 193 15.44 0.41 -9.64
N LEU A 194 14.25 -0.12 -9.32
CA LEU A 194 13.86 -1.47 -9.71
C LEU A 194 13.72 -1.64 -11.23
N MET A 195 13.22 -0.62 -11.94
CA MET A 195 13.18 -0.63 -13.40
C MET A 195 14.58 -0.67 -14.02
N GLY A 196 15.53 0.05 -13.41
CA GLY A 196 16.95 0.00 -13.78
C GLY A 196 17.53 -1.40 -13.60
N GLU A 197 17.30 -2.04 -12.45
CA GLU A 197 17.74 -3.42 -12.21
C GLU A 197 17.16 -4.42 -13.22
N ARG A 198 15.86 -4.29 -13.52
CA ARG A 198 15.19 -5.14 -14.51
C ARG A 198 15.84 -5.03 -15.89
N MET A 199 16.18 -3.82 -16.30
CA MET A 199 16.84 -3.59 -17.60
C MET A 199 18.23 -4.25 -17.64
N THR A 200 19.02 -4.10 -16.58
CA THR A 200 20.33 -4.74 -16.47
C THR A 200 20.22 -6.27 -16.55
N LEU A 201 19.31 -6.87 -15.79
CA LEU A 201 19.07 -8.31 -15.82
C LEU A 201 18.62 -8.80 -17.21
N ALA A 202 17.82 -8.01 -17.93
CA ALA A 202 17.41 -8.34 -19.29
C ALA A 202 18.59 -8.35 -20.27
N VAL A 203 19.49 -7.37 -20.16
CA VAL A 203 20.72 -7.31 -20.97
C VAL A 203 21.65 -8.48 -20.65
N GLU A 204 21.85 -8.79 -19.37
CA GLU A 204 22.68 -9.93 -18.94
C GLU A 204 22.11 -11.26 -19.44
N LEU A 205 20.79 -11.44 -19.35
CA LEU A 205 20.11 -12.61 -19.88
C LEU A 205 20.35 -12.75 -21.39
N LYS A 206 20.17 -11.67 -22.16
CA LYS A 206 20.42 -11.68 -23.61
C LYS A 206 21.88 -11.95 -23.96
N HIS A 207 22.80 -11.41 -23.19
CA HIS A 207 24.22 -11.71 -23.36
C HIS A 207 24.56 -13.18 -23.08
N SER A 208 23.97 -13.76 -22.03
CA SER A 208 24.13 -15.18 -21.73
C SER A 208 23.53 -16.08 -22.81
N GLU A 209 22.38 -15.71 -23.38
CA GLU A 209 21.73 -16.41 -24.49
C GLU A 209 22.65 -16.44 -25.73
N ILE A 210 23.22 -15.29 -26.11
CA ILE A 210 24.18 -15.21 -27.22
C ILE A 210 25.39 -16.10 -26.97
N ARG A 211 25.99 -16.04 -25.78
CA ARG A 211 27.15 -16.87 -25.43
C ARG A 211 26.85 -18.36 -25.55
N VAL A 212 25.69 -18.79 -25.06
CA VAL A 212 25.25 -20.19 -25.15
C VAL A 212 25.08 -20.59 -26.61
N LEU A 213 24.46 -19.75 -27.44
CA LEU A 213 24.31 -20.01 -28.87
C LEU A 213 25.66 -20.10 -29.61
N THR A 214 26.63 -19.24 -29.26
CA THR A 214 27.98 -19.31 -29.82
C THR A 214 28.66 -20.64 -29.48
N VAL A 215 28.60 -21.07 -28.21
CA VAL A 215 29.17 -22.36 -27.78
C VAL A 215 28.48 -23.53 -28.51
N PHE A 216 27.17 -23.47 -28.71
CA PHE A 216 26.45 -24.50 -29.48
C PHE A 216 26.89 -24.54 -30.96
N GLN A 217 27.15 -23.38 -31.58
CA GLN A 217 27.66 -23.34 -32.95
C GLN A 217 29.07 -23.93 -33.05
N GLU A 218 29.94 -23.63 -32.08
CA GLU A 218 31.30 -24.18 -32.02
C GLU A 218 31.34 -25.69 -31.77
N LEU A 219 30.32 -26.26 -31.11
CA LEU A 219 30.23 -27.70 -30.84
C LEU A 219 29.67 -28.52 -32.01
N VAL A 220 28.86 -27.89 -32.87
CA VAL A 220 28.18 -28.56 -34.00
C VAL A 220 28.93 -28.38 -35.31
N GLY A 221 29.79 -27.36 -35.44
CA GLY A 221 30.66 -27.11 -36.59
C GLY A 221 32.03 -27.76 -36.46
#